data_AF-A0A957SGY7-F1
#
_entry.id   AF-A0A957SGY7-F1
#
_cell.length_a   1.000
_cell.length_b   1.000
_cell.length_c   1.000
_cell.angle_alpha   90.00
_cell.angle_beta   90.00
_cell.angle_gamma   90.00
#
_symmetry.space_group_name_H-M   'P 1'
#
loop_
_entity.id
_entity.type
_entity.pdbx_description
1 polymer ?
#
loop_
_entity_poly.entity_id
_entity_poly.type
_entity_poly.pdbx_seq_one_letter_code
_entity_poly.pdbx_strand_id
1 'polypeptide(L)'
;MFTRNALTQFTANPIRVIACAILAVFGAAIIASFVVGGGIFTPTDPTWRAMQQRGSWRVGMDPSFPPFELLDEHEQMAGYDVELARAMAARWNLRLELVPIGFDSLLDALQTGQIDSVVSALPYDPRATQNVRYSPPYFEAGIRLVVRADSPLLSQS
;
A
#
# COMPACT_ATOMS: atom_id res chain seq x y z
N MET A 1 -52.78 -6.67 47.60
CA MET A 1 -53.02 -6.60 46.15
C MET A 1 -52.49 -5.25 45.66
N PHE A 2 -51.17 -5.15 45.54
CA PHE A 2 -50.40 -3.94 45.21
C PHE A 2 -49.78 -4.16 43.83
N THR A 3 -50.22 -3.46 42.79
CA THR A 3 -49.45 -3.18 41.55
C THR A 3 -50.33 -2.40 40.55
N ARG A 4 -50.41 -1.08 40.68
CA ARG A 4 -50.81 -0.16 39.59
C ARG A 4 -50.26 1.24 39.84
N ASN A 5 -48.93 1.43 39.77
CA ASN A 5 -48.38 2.80 39.85
C ASN A 5 -46.91 2.93 39.40
N ALA A 6 -46.63 2.94 38.09
CA ALA A 6 -45.30 3.35 37.61
C ALA A 6 -45.31 3.96 36.21
N LEU A 7 -46.20 3.51 35.32
CA LEU A 7 -46.16 3.90 33.90
C LEU A 7 -46.93 5.19 33.58
N THR A 8 -47.84 5.65 34.44
CA THR A 8 -48.66 6.85 34.21
C THR A 8 -48.11 8.13 34.86
N GLN A 9 -47.12 8.04 35.77
CA GLN A 9 -46.51 9.23 36.38
C GLN A 9 -45.36 9.82 35.56
N PHE A 10 -44.91 9.12 34.52
CA PHE A 10 -43.79 9.58 33.70
C PHE A 10 -44.23 10.60 32.63
N THR A 11 -45.50 10.60 32.22
CA THR A 11 -46.06 11.46 31.18
C THR A 11 -46.63 12.80 31.70
N ALA A 12 -46.73 12.98 33.02
CA ALA A 12 -47.43 14.12 33.62
C ALA A 12 -46.55 15.34 33.92
N ASN A 13 -45.23 15.27 33.68
CA ASN A 13 -44.33 16.38 33.97
C ASN A 13 -43.78 17.01 32.68
N PRO A 14 -44.27 18.21 32.28
CA PRO A 14 -43.90 18.84 31.01
C PRO A 14 -42.39 19.06 30.88
N ILE A 15 -41.69 19.23 32.01
CA ILE A 15 -40.24 19.39 32.09
C ILE A 15 -39.50 18.13 31.58
N ARG A 16 -40.03 16.93 31.86
CA ARG A 16 -39.39 15.65 31.46
C ARG A 16 -39.60 15.34 29.98
N VAL A 17 -40.76 15.72 29.44
CA VAL A 17 -41.08 15.57 28.00
C VAL A 17 -40.20 16.50 27.15
N ILE A 18 -40.05 17.75 27.60
CA ILE A 18 -39.17 18.72 26.95
C ILE A 18 -37.70 18.27 27.03
N ALA A 19 -37.26 17.71 28.16
CA ALA A 19 -35.90 17.17 28.32
C ALA A 19 -35.59 16.00 27.36
N CYS A 20 -36.52 15.05 27.18
CA CYS A 20 -36.37 13.96 26.21
C CYS A 20 -36.36 14.45 24.76
N ALA A 21 -37.19 15.44 24.42
CA ALA A 21 -37.22 16.03 23.07
C ALA A 21 -35.91 16.77 22.75
N ILE A 22 -35.36 17.51 23.72
CA ILE A 22 -34.08 18.20 23.57
C ILE A 22 -32.93 17.18 23.40
N LEU A 23 -32.87 16.14 24.22
CA LEU A 23 -31.87 15.07 24.10
C LEU A 23 -31.95 14.33 22.75
N ALA A 24 -33.14 14.10 22.21
CA ALA A 24 -33.34 13.48 20.90
C ALA A 24 -32.85 14.39 19.74
N VAL A 25 -33.11 15.70 19.83
CA VAL A 25 -32.66 16.67 18.81
C VAL A 25 -31.14 16.87 18.86
N PHE A 26 -30.54 16.95 20.05
CA PHE A 26 -29.08 17.00 20.18
C PHE A 26 -28.40 15.70 19.74
N GLY A 27 -29.01 14.52 20.01
CA GLY A 27 -28.52 13.24 19.51
C GLY A 27 -28.54 13.14 17.98
N ALA A 28 -29.61 13.59 17.33
CA ALA A 28 -29.70 13.60 15.87
C ALA A 28 -28.74 14.61 15.22
N ALA A 29 -28.48 15.76 15.85
CA ALA A 29 -27.53 16.77 15.36
C ALA A 29 -26.06 16.32 15.46
N ILE A 30 -25.71 15.54 16.49
CA ILE A 30 -24.37 14.95 16.64
C ILE A 30 -24.13 13.85 15.59
N ILE A 31 -25.14 13.03 15.28
CA ILE A 31 -25.07 12.01 14.23
C ILE A 31 -24.96 12.67 12.84
N ALA A 32 -25.75 13.71 12.58
CA ALA A 32 -25.66 14.48 11.33
C ALA A 32 -24.30 15.17 11.17
N SER A 33 -23.71 15.66 12.26
CA SER A 33 -22.36 16.25 12.24
C SER A 33 -21.26 15.20 12.05
N PHE A 34 -21.48 13.96 12.47
CA PHE A 34 -20.57 12.83 12.19
C PHE A 34 -20.66 12.36 10.73
N VAL A 35 -21.83 12.43 10.10
CA VAL A 35 -22.02 12.07 8.68
C VAL A 35 -21.50 13.18 7.75
N VAL A 36 -21.59 14.45 8.14
CA VAL A 36 -21.13 15.59 7.32
C VAL A 36 -19.66 15.96 7.61
N GLY A 37 -19.16 15.70 8.82
CA GLY A 37 -17.77 16.00 9.21
C GLY A 37 -16.83 14.80 9.31
N GLY A 38 -17.34 13.57 9.20
CA GLY A 38 -16.62 12.32 9.46
C GLY A 38 -16.49 11.40 8.25
N GLY A 39 -16.35 11.96 7.05
CA GLY A 39 -15.80 11.17 5.94
C GLY A 39 -14.36 10.82 6.27
N ILE A 40 -14.07 9.54 6.51
CA ILE A 40 -12.71 8.99 6.51
C ILE A 40 -12.20 9.16 5.06
N PHE A 41 -11.79 10.36 4.71
CA PHE A 41 -11.00 10.62 3.54
C PHE A 41 -9.59 10.21 3.95
N THR A 42 -9.25 8.93 3.76
CA THR A 42 -7.83 8.58 3.74
C THR A 42 -7.21 9.46 2.66
N PRO A 43 -6.24 10.33 2.98
CA PRO A 43 -5.55 11.08 1.95
C PRO A 43 -4.98 10.06 0.98
N THR A 44 -5.53 10.04 -0.24
CA THR A 44 -4.99 9.20 -1.30
C THR A 44 -3.53 9.58 -1.48
N ASP A 45 -2.66 8.57 -1.42
CA ASP A 45 -1.21 8.74 -1.52
C ASP A 45 -0.84 9.70 -2.68
N PRO A 46 -0.01 10.73 -2.42
CA PRO A 46 0.27 11.76 -3.41
C PRO A 46 0.97 11.20 -4.65
N THR A 47 1.82 10.19 -4.51
CA THR A 47 2.50 9.51 -5.63
C THR A 47 1.47 8.79 -6.50
N TRP A 48 0.53 8.06 -5.88
CA TRP A 48 -0.56 7.41 -6.62
C TRP A 48 -1.43 8.41 -7.39
N ARG A 49 -1.80 9.55 -6.78
CA ARG A 49 -2.56 10.58 -7.50
C ARG A 49 -1.77 11.15 -8.67
N ALA A 50 -0.48 11.41 -8.51
CA ALA A 50 0.38 11.91 -9.57
C ALA A 50 0.48 10.91 -10.73
N MET A 51 0.62 9.61 -10.44
CA MET A 51 0.62 8.54 -11.44
C MET A 51 -0.70 8.49 -12.23
N GLN A 52 -1.84 8.56 -11.54
CA GLN A 52 -3.17 8.58 -12.18
C GLN A 52 -3.38 9.81 -13.07
N GLN A 53 -2.99 10.99 -12.59
CA GLN A 53 -3.10 12.23 -13.35
C GLN A 53 -2.21 12.23 -14.60
N ARG A 54 -0.99 11.69 -14.47
CA ARG A 54 -0.04 11.56 -15.58
C ARG A 54 -0.41 10.42 -16.53
N GLY A 55 -1.14 9.41 -16.05
CA GLY A 55 -1.44 8.19 -16.81
C GLY A 55 -0.24 7.25 -16.96
N SER A 56 0.83 7.42 -16.16
CA SER A 56 2.03 6.59 -16.24
C SER A 56 2.66 6.28 -14.89
N TRP A 57 3.32 5.13 -14.85
CA TRP A 57 4.05 4.60 -13.70
C TRP A 57 5.52 4.40 -14.07
N ARG A 58 6.41 5.18 -13.44
CA ARG A 58 7.86 5.15 -13.65
C ARG A 58 8.51 4.21 -12.66
N VAL A 59 9.12 3.15 -13.15
CA VAL A 59 9.74 2.10 -12.34
C VAL A 59 11.24 2.12 -12.55
N GLY A 60 12.00 2.38 -11.49
CA GLY A 60 13.44 2.22 -11.50
C GLY A 60 13.85 0.76 -11.34
N MET A 61 14.77 0.31 -12.18
CA MET A 61 15.31 -1.05 -12.18
C MET A 61 16.75 -1.08 -12.70
N ASP A 62 17.55 -2.02 -12.20
CA ASP A 62 18.92 -2.28 -12.67
C ASP A 62 18.92 -3.52 -13.58
N PRO A 63 19.05 -3.38 -14.91
CA PRO A 63 18.98 -4.50 -15.85
C PRO A 63 20.29 -5.30 -15.93
N SER A 64 20.95 -5.53 -14.79
CA SER A 64 22.18 -6.31 -14.66
C SER A 64 22.05 -7.52 -13.71
N PHE A 65 20.83 -7.83 -13.27
CA PHE A 65 20.56 -8.84 -12.25
C PHE A 65 19.62 -9.98 -12.72
N PRO A 66 20.08 -10.87 -13.63
CA PRO A 66 19.28 -12.01 -14.04
C PRO A 66 19.03 -12.99 -12.86
N PRO A 67 17.85 -13.64 -12.80
CA PRO A 67 16.77 -13.63 -13.78
C PRO A 67 15.71 -12.51 -13.54
N PHE A 68 15.98 -11.55 -12.64
CA PHE A 68 15.01 -10.53 -12.25
C PHE A 68 14.90 -9.44 -13.29
N GLU A 69 16.02 -8.83 -13.67
CA GLU A 69 16.12 -7.90 -14.78
C GLU A 69 17.40 -8.11 -15.58
N LEU A 70 17.27 -8.05 -16.89
CA LEU A 70 18.37 -8.07 -17.85
C LEU A 70 17.97 -7.30 -19.11
N LEU A 71 18.95 -6.93 -19.91
CA LEU A 71 18.72 -6.56 -21.31
C LEU A 71 18.75 -7.82 -22.18
N ASP A 72 17.73 -7.99 -23.02
CA ASP A 72 17.68 -9.05 -24.03
C ASP A 72 18.55 -8.73 -25.25
N GLU A 73 18.54 -9.60 -26.26
CA GLU A 73 19.30 -9.44 -27.50
C GLU A 73 18.90 -8.20 -28.32
N HIS A 74 17.75 -7.60 -28.02
CA HIS A 74 17.22 -6.40 -28.66
C HIS A 74 17.36 -5.15 -27.76
N GLU A 75 18.20 -5.23 -26.72
CA GLU A 75 18.41 -4.18 -25.73
C GLU A 75 17.13 -3.78 -24.98
N GLN A 76 16.15 -4.67 -24.90
CA GLN A 76 14.91 -4.46 -24.15
C GLN A 76 15.02 -5.06 -22.76
N MET A 77 14.47 -4.37 -21.77
CA MET A 77 14.39 -4.91 -20.41
C MET A 77 13.45 -6.12 -20.38
N ALA A 78 13.94 -7.22 -19.83
CA ALA A 78 13.24 -8.47 -19.64
C ALA A 78 13.60 -9.09 -18.28
N GLY A 79 12.81 -10.05 -17.83
CA GLY A 79 13.03 -10.77 -16.56
C GLY A 79 11.81 -10.72 -15.64
N TYR A 80 11.92 -11.39 -14.49
CA TYR A 80 10.81 -11.53 -13.55
C TYR A 80 10.25 -10.19 -13.05
N ASP A 81 11.10 -9.25 -12.66
CA ASP A 81 10.69 -7.95 -12.11
C ASP A 81 10.07 -7.05 -13.20
N VAL A 82 10.54 -7.19 -14.43
CA VAL A 82 9.96 -6.53 -15.61
C VAL A 82 8.54 -7.03 -15.90
N GLU A 83 8.33 -8.34 -15.88
CA GLU A 83 7.01 -8.93 -16.08
C GLU A 83 6.06 -8.60 -14.92
N LEU A 84 6.57 -8.59 -13.68
CA LEU A 84 5.81 -8.17 -12.51
C LEU A 84 5.32 -6.72 -12.67
N ALA A 85 6.20 -5.80 -13.04
CA ALA A 85 5.83 -4.41 -13.30
C ALA A 85 4.83 -4.30 -14.47
N ARG A 86 5.03 -5.05 -15.57
CA ARG A 86 4.09 -5.05 -16.70
C ARG A 86 2.69 -5.51 -16.28
N ALA A 87 2.59 -6.58 -15.49
CA ALA A 87 1.32 -7.09 -14.99
C ALA A 87 0.62 -6.08 -14.06
N MET A 88 1.36 -5.39 -13.18
CA MET A 88 0.79 -4.37 -12.31
C MET A 88 0.31 -3.14 -13.09
N ALA A 89 1.10 -2.64 -14.04
CA ALA A 89 0.72 -1.52 -14.90
C ALA A 89 -0.57 -1.81 -15.68
N ALA A 90 -0.69 -3.00 -16.25
CA ALA A 90 -1.89 -3.46 -16.94
C ALA A 90 -3.12 -3.47 -16.02
N ARG A 91 -2.97 -3.97 -14.78
CA ARG A 91 -4.06 -3.97 -13.78
C ARG A 91 -4.46 -2.57 -13.34
N TRP A 92 -3.53 -1.63 -13.30
CA TRP A 92 -3.79 -0.23 -12.94
C TRP A 92 -4.23 0.64 -14.11
N ASN A 93 -4.23 0.10 -15.34
CA ASN A 93 -4.50 0.85 -16.56
C ASN A 93 -3.60 2.08 -16.69
N LEU A 94 -2.32 1.93 -16.38
CA LEU A 94 -1.28 2.96 -16.50
C LEU A 94 -0.25 2.53 -17.55
N ARG A 95 0.34 3.51 -18.25
CA ARG A 95 1.52 3.25 -19.09
C ARG A 95 2.72 2.93 -18.20
N LEU A 96 3.36 1.80 -18.43
CA LEU A 96 4.62 1.45 -17.77
C LEU A 96 5.79 2.20 -18.41
N GLU A 97 6.59 2.87 -17.60
CA GLU A 97 7.84 3.52 -17.99
C GLU A 97 8.96 2.90 -17.17
N LEU A 98 9.75 2.02 -17.80
CA LEU A 98 10.91 1.42 -17.16
C LEU A 98 12.10 2.36 -17.29
N VAL A 99 12.74 2.66 -16.16
CA VAL A 99 13.86 3.61 -16.07
C VAL A 99 15.09 2.84 -15.61
N PRO A 100 16.05 2.55 -16.50
CA PRO A 100 17.26 1.82 -16.14
C PRO A 100 18.16 2.71 -15.27
N ILE A 101 18.40 2.28 -14.03
CA ILE A 101 19.19 3.00 -13.02
C ILE A 101 20.05 1.97 -12.30
N GLY A 102 21.34 2.26 -12.10
CA GLY A 102 22.22 1.37 -11.33
C GLY A 102 21.73 1.19 -9.89
N PHE A 103 21.86 -0.02 -9.36
CA PHE A 103 21.25 -0.45 -8.11
C PHE A 103 21.44 0.53 -6.93
N ASP A 104 22.67 1.03 -6.75
CA ASP A 104 23.03 1.96 -5.67
C ASP A 104 22.31 3.31 -5.75
N SER A 105 21.84 3.72 -6.94
CA SER A 105 21.17 5.00 -7.18
C SER A 105 19.65 4.93 -7.14
N LEU A 106 19.06 3.73 -7.01
CA LEU A 106 17.61 3.52 -7.07
C LEU A 106 16.87 4.25 -5.95
N LEU A 107 17.37 4.19 -4.71
CA LEU A 107 16.72 4.84 -3.57
C LEU A 107 16.82 6.37 -3.67
N ASP A 108 17.92 6.91 -4.17
CA ASP A 108 18.09 8.35 -4.37
C ASP A 108 17.18 8.87 -5.48
N ALA A 109 17.06 8.12 -6.59
CA ALA A 109 16.13 8.43 -7.66
C ALA A 109 14.67 8.42 -7.19
N LEU A 110 14.32 7.50 -6.28
CA LEU A 110 13.00 7.45 -5.66
C LEU A 110 12.75 8.67 -4.75
N GLN A 111 13.71 9.01 -3.88
CA GLN A 111 13.60 10.14 -2.95
C GLN A 111 13.51 11.50 -3.68
N THR A 112 14.19 11.64 -4.81
CA THR A 112 14.14 12.85 -5.64
C THR A 112 12.94 12.91 -6.58
N GLY A 113 12.10 11.86 -6.62
CA GLY A 113 10.89 11.80 -7.45
C GLY A 113 11.14 11.57 -8.94
N GLN A 114 12.36 11.16 -9.32
CA GLN A 114 12.70 10.78 -10.70
C GLN A 114 11.94 9.54 -11.14
N ILE A 115 11.71 8.61 -10.21
CA ILE A 115 10.88 7.40 -10.37
C ILE A 115 9.79 7.38 -9.30
N ASP A 116 8.71 6.63 -9.55
CA ASP A 116 7.60 6.50 -8.60
C ASP A 116 7.77 5.27 -7.66
N SER A 117 8.50 4.25 -8.12
CA SER A 117 8.81 3.05 -7.34
C SER A 117 10.08 2.35 -7.84
N VAL A 118 10.65 1.51 -6.98
CA VAL A 118 11.73 0.57 -7.33
C VAL A 118 11.16 -0.84 -7.37
N VAL A 119 11.44 -1.58 -8.45
CA VAL A 119 11.14 -3.01 -8.59
C VAL A 119 12.39 -3.66 -9.18
N SER A 120 13.32 -4.06 -8.30
CA SER A 120 14.67 -4.49 -8.70
C SER A 120 15.34 -5.44 -7.71
N ALA A 121 14.64 -6.52 -7.36
CA ALA A 121 15.01 -7.52 -6.36
C ALA A 121 15.50 -6.88 -5.04
N LEU A 122 14.98 -5.69 -4.71
CA LEU A 122 15.53 -4.83 -3.68
C LEU A 122 15.36 -5.49 -2.31
N PRO A 123 16.46 -5.86 -1.61
CA PRO A 123 16.35 -6.44 -0.29
C PRO A 123 15.76 -5.44 0.70
N TYR A 124 14.97 -5.95 1.63
CA TYR A 124 14.44 -5.13 2.72
C TYR A 124 15.58 -4.64 3.62
N ASP A 125 15.77 -3.33 3.71
CA ASP A 125 16.66 -2.69 4.70
C ASP A 125 15.83 -1.87 5.71
N PRO A 126 15.77 -2.28 7.00
CA PRO A 126 15.09 -1.52 8.06
C PRO A 126 15.58 -0.08 8.21
N ARG A 127 16.83 0.22 7.83
CA ARG A 127 17.39 1.58 7.93
C ARG A 127 16.79 2.52 6.89
N ALA A 128 16.39 1.99 5.74
CA ALA A 128 15.79 2.76 4.66
C ALA A 128 14.32 3.11 4.93
N THR A 129 13.63 2.40 5.84
CA THR A 129 12.19 2.61 6.09
C THR A 129 11.85 3.96 6.70
N GLN A 130 12.84 4.74 7.12
CA GLN A 130 12.64 6.12 7.54
C GLN A 130 12.27 7.04 6.36
N ASN A 131 12.77 6.71 5.16
CA ASN A 131 12.65 7.56 3.97
C ASN A 131 11.81 6.92 2.86
N VAL A 132 11.70 5.59 2.84
CA VAL A 132 10.97 4.85 1.79
C VAL A 132 9.99 3.85 2.40
N ARG A 133 8.95 3.51 1.63
CA ARG A 133 7.98 2.47 1.99
C ARG A 133 8.21 1.24 1.14
N TYR A 134 8.31 0.08 1.78
CA TYR A 134 8.39 -1.21 1.09
C TYR A 134 6.99 -1.79 0.86
N SER A 135 6.84 -2.53 -0.23
CA SER A 135 5.70 -3.43 -0.42
C SER A 135 5.82 -4.63 0.52
N PRO A 136 4.78 -5.47 0.62
CA PRO A 136 5.00 -6.86 1.02
C PRO A 136 6.08 -7.50 0.15
N PRO A 137 6.94 -8.38 0.69
CA PRO A 137 7.95 -9.07 -0.09
C PRO A 137 7.28 -9.96 -1.14
N TYR A 138 7.81 -9.95 -2.37
CA TYR A 138 7.32 -10.77 -3.48
C TYR A 138 8.27 -11.92 -3.87
N PHE A 139 9.48 -11.94 -3.31
CA PHE A 139 10.46 -12.99 -3.54
C PHE A 139 11.23 -13.27 -2.25
N GLU A 140 11.35 -14.54 -1.88
CA GLU A 140 12.14 -14.96 -0.73
C GLU A 140 13.53 -15.41 -1.22
N ALA A 141 14.47 -14.46 -1.20
CA ALA A 141 15.86 -14.75 -1.49
C ALA A 141 16.57 -15.30 -0.24
N GLY A 142 17.50 -16.22 -0.44
CA GLY A 142 18.34 -16.71 0.64
C GLY A 142 19.68 -17.20 0.10
N ILE A 143 20.72 -17.05 0.92
CA ILE A 143 22.04 -17.61 0.58
C ILE A 143 21.90 -19.13 0.55
N ARG A 144 22.37 -19.74 -0.53
CA ARG A 144 22.42 -21.19 -0.72
C ARG A 144 23.81 -21.57 -1.19
N LEU A 145 24.33 -22.69 -0.68
CA LEU A 145 25.57 -23.28 -1.19
C LEU A 145 25.22 -24.14 -2.40
N VAL A 146 25.76 -23.78 -3.57
CA VAL A 146 25.62 -24.58 -4.79
C VAL A 146 26.91 -25.36 -4.98
N VAL A 147 26.78 -26.69 -5.09
CA VAL A 147 27.89 -27.59 -5.38
C VAL A 147 27.56 -28.41 -6.61
N ARG A 148 28.58 -28.95 -7.28
CA ARG A 148 28.33 -29.92 -8.36
C ARG A 148 27.62 -31.16 -7.80
N ALA A 149 26.80 -31.80 -8.62
CA ALA A 149 26.04 -33.00 -8.23
C ALA A 149 26.93 -34.17 -7.80
N ASP A 150 28.18 -34.22 -8.24
CA ASP A 150 29.20 -35.23 -7.86
C ASP A 150 30.04 -34.80 -6.64
N SER A 151 29.71 -33.67 -6.00
CA SER A 151 30.48 -33.16 -4.87
C SER A 151 30.30 -34.03 -3.63
N PRO A 152 31.39 -34.41 -2.92
CA PRO A 152 31.31 -35.18 -1.67
C PRO A 152 30.56 -34.43 -0.56
N LEU A 153 30.36 -33.11 -0.71
CA LEU A 153 29.59 -32.26 0.20
C LEU A 153 28.09 -32.59 0.23
N LEU A 154 27.57 -33.33 -0.75
CA LEU A 154 26.17 -33.78 -0.80
C LEU A 154 25.90 -35.06 0.02
N SER A 155 26.94 -35.76 0.48
CA SER A 155 26.77 -37.04 1.20
C SER A 155 26.49 -36.91 2.70
N GLN A 156 26.52 -35.69 3.25
CA GLN A 156 26.46 -35.44 4.70
C GLN A 156 25.18 -34.73 5.16
N SER A 157 24.10 -34.78 4.37
CA SER A 157 22.78 -34.21 4.73
C SER A 157 21.79 -35.29 5.15
#